data_AF-A0A7C5S0D9-F1
#
_entry.id   AF-A0A7C5S0D9-F1
#
_cell.length_a   1.000
_cell.length_b   1.000
_cell.length_c   1.000
_cell.angle_alpha   90.00
_cell.angle_beta   90.00
_cell.angle_gamma   90.00
#
_symmetry.space_group_name_H-M   'P 1'
#
loop_
_entity.id
_entity.type
_entity.pdbx_description
1 polymer ?
#
loop_
_entity_poly.entity_id
_entity_poly.type
_entity_poly.pdbx_seq_one_letter_code
_entity_poly.pdbx_strand_id
1 'polypeptide(L)' 'MESIAFYGKGGIGKSFISANISYYLAKKKRRVLHIGCDPKHDSTILLLKENKPAMTVLDVIGDNITV' A
#
# COMPACT_ATOMS: atom_id res chain seq x y z
N MET A 1 -6.48 15.90 -9.53
CA MET A 1 -5.82 14.78 -8.83
C MET A 1 -6.66 13.54 -9.10
N GLU A 2 -6.07 12.53 -9.73
CA GLU A 2 -6.77 11.28 -10.05
C GLU A 2 -6.75 10.35 -8.84
N SER A 3 -7.88 9.72 -8.52
CA SER A 3 -8.01 8.76 -7.42
C SER A 3 -8.45 7.42 -7.98
N ILE A 4 -7.69 6.37 -7.70
CA ILE A 4 -7.93 5.01 -8.20
C ILE A 4 -8.04 4.08 -7.00
N ALA A 5 -9.10 3.27 -6.96
CA ALA A 5 -9.33 2.27 -5.93
C ALA A 5 -9.40 0.88 -6.56
N PHE A 6 -8.72 -0.09 -5.93
CA PHE A 6 -8.66 -1.48 -6.39
C PHE A 6 -9.50 -2.37 -5.47
N TYR A 7 -10.55 -2.98 -6.02
CA TYR A 7 -11.45 -3.88 -5.30
C TYR A 7 -11.38 -5.31 -5.84
N GLY A 8 -11.88 -6.26 -5.05
CA GLY A 8 -12.01 -7.66 -5.45
C GLY A 8 -11.77 -8.63 -4.29
N LYS A 9 -12.00 -9.92 -4.55
CA LYS A 9 -11.84 -10.99 -3.57
C LYS A 9 -10.40 -11.11 -3.06
N GLY A 10 -10.23 -11.63 -1.84
CA GLY A 10 -8.92 -12.01 -1.30
C GLY A 10 -8.20 -13.00 -2.21
N GLY A 11 -6.87 -12.86 -2.34
CA GLY A 11 -6.03 -13.79 -3.11
C GLY A 11 -5.99 -13.60 -4.63
N ILE A 12 -6.80 -12.71 -5.23
CA ILE A 12 -6.83 -12.46 -6.69
C ILE A 12 -5.62 -11.65 -7.20
N GLY A 13 -4.72 -11.21 -6.30
CA GLY A 13 -3.52 -10.44 -6.70
C GLY A 13 -3.73 -8.93 -6.78
N LYS A 14 -4.74 -8.38 -6.09
CA LYS A 14 -5.00 -6.93 -6.03
C LYS A 14 -3.77 -6.12 -5.63
N SER A 15 -3.13 -6.50 -4.51
CA SER A 15 -1.91 -5.87 -3.99
C SER A 15 -0.76 -5.92 -4.99
N PHE A 16 -0.62 -7.03 -5.72
CA PHE A 16 0.42 -7.19 -6.73
C PHE A 16 0.22 -6.22 -7.89
N ILE A 17 -1.02 -6.12 -8.41
CA ILE A 17 -1.36 -5.24 -9.52
C ILE A 17 -1.25 -3.77 -9.11
N SER A 18 -1.81 -3.38 -7.96
CA SER A 18 -1.81 -1.98 -7.50
C SER A 18 -0.39 -1.46 -7.23
N ALA A 19 0.50 -2.29 -6.66
CA ALA A 19 1.91 -1.95 -6.47
C ALA A 19 2.62 -1.71 -7.82
N ASN A 20 2.46 -2.61 -8.78
CA ASN A 20 3.07 -2.48 -10.10
C ASN A 20 2.55 -1.26 -10.89
N ILE A 21 1.25 -0.96 -10.80
CA ILE A 21 0.69 0.26 -11.40
C ILE A 21 1.28 1.51 -10.75
N SER A 22 1.42 1.52 -9.42
CA SER A 22 2.04 2.64 -8.69
C SER A 22 3.48 2.86 -9.14
N TYR A 23 4.26 1.79 -9.27
CA TYR A 23 5.62 1.83 -9.80
C TYR A 23 5.70 2.36 -11.23
N TYR A 24 4.80 1.88 -12.11
CA TYR A 24 4.74 2.33 -13.50
C TYR A 24 4.41 3.83 -13.62
N LEU A 25 3.44 4.32 -12.85
CA LEU A 25 3.08 5.73 -12.82
C LEU A 25 4.25 6.59 -12.30
N ALA A 26 4.95 6.13 -11.26
CA ALA A 26 6.15 6.79 -10.77
C ALA A 26 7.25 6.86 -11.84
N LYS A 27 7.49 5.78 -12.60
CA LYS A 27 8.40 5.77 -13.76
C LYS A 27 8.02 6.77 -14.84
N LYS A 28 6.72 7.05 -15.01
CA LYS A 28 6.20 8.10 -15.89
C LYS A 28 6.31 9.53 -15.29
N LYS A 29 7.14 9.72 -14.26
CA LYS A 29 7.34 11.01 -13.56
C LYS A 29 6.06 11.57 -12.94
N ARG A 30 5.06 10.72 -12.63
CA ARG A 30 3.90 11.12 -11.82
C ARG A 30 4.27 11.05 -10.34
N ARG A 31 3.76 11.99 -9.55
CA ARG A 31 3.74 11.86 -8.10
C ARG A 31 2.62 10.89 -7.72
N VAL A 32 2.95 9.80 -7.03
CA VAL A 32 2.01 8.73 -6.67
C VAL A 32 1.98 8.58 -5.16
N LEU A 33 0.78 8.49 -4.59
CA LEU A 33 0.55 8.08 -3.21
C LEU A 33 -0.15 6.73 -3.24
N HIS A 34 0.51 5.69 -2.74
CA HIS A 34 -0.06 4.35 -2.62
C HIS A 34 -0.55 4.14 -1.18
N ILE A 35 -1.84 3.85 -1.01
CA ILE A 35 -2.45 3.62 0.30
C ILE A 35 -2.95 2.17 0.36
N GLY A 36 -2.48 1.41 1.35
CA GLY A 36 -2.98 0.08 1.64
C GLY A 36 -4.21 0.14 2.55
N CYS A 37 -5.33 -0.42 2.11
CA CYS A 37 -6.58 -0.49 2.87
C CYS A 37 -7.03 -1.94 3.16
N ASP A 38 -6.20 -2.93 2.84
CA ASP A 38 -6.50 -4.35 3.07
C ASP A 38 -5.90 -4.78 4.42
N PRO A 39 -6.64 -5.54 5.26
CA PRO A 39 -6.18 -5.97 6.59
C PRO A 39 -4.96 -6.90 6.54
N LYS A 40 -4.55 -7.39 5.36
CA LYS A 40 -3.30 -8.13 5.19
C LYS A 40 -2.06 -7.25 5.30
N HIS A 41 -2.19 -5.93 5.13
CA HIS A 41 -1.12 -4.94 5.29
C HIS A 41 0.16 -5.16 4.44
N ASP A 42 0.06 -5.90 3.34
CA ASP A 42 1.21 -6.31 2.52
C ASP A 42 1.31 -5.59 1.15
N SER A 43 0.42 -4.63 0.87
CA SER A 43 0.32 -4.02 -0.46
C SER A 43 1.53 -3.16 -0.87
N THR A 44 2.27 -2.66 0.11
CA THR A 44 3.45 -1.80 -0.11
C THR A 44 4.77 -2.56 -0.14
N ILE A 45 4.80 -3.86 0.23
CA ILE A 45 6.04 -4.63 0.39
C ILE A 45 6.89 -4.61 -0.88
N LEU A 46 6.25 -4.75 -2.05
CA LEU A 46 6.94 -4.75 -3.35
C LEU A 46 7.54 -3.38 -3.74
N LEU A 47 7.12 -2.30 -3.09
CA LEU A 47 7.59 -0.94 -3.35
C LEU A 47 8.71 -0.52 -2.40
N LEU A 48 8.93 -1.26 -1.31
CA LEU A 48 9.88 -0.93 -0.26
C LEU A 48 11.18 -1.73 -0.42
N LYS A 49 12.32 -1.10 -0.16
CA LYS A 49 13.65 -1.71 -0.38
C LYS A 49 13.93 -2.95 0.47
N GLU A 50 13.32 -3.05 1.64
CA GLU A 50 13.65 -4.11 2.62
C GLU A 50 12.71 -5.32 2.57
N ASN A 51 11.76 -5.39 1.64
CA ASN A 51 10.69 -6.41 1.64
C ASN A 51 9.99 -6.58 3.00
N LYS A 52 9.98 -5.51 3.80
CA LYS A 52 9.30 -5.45 5.09
C LYS A 52 7.98 -4.68 4.94
N PRO A 53 6.93 -5.08 5.67
CA PRO A 53 5.72 -4.28 5.74
C PRO A 53 6.05 -2.89 6.31
N ALA A 54 5.40 -1.87 5.76
CA ALA A 54 5.43 -0.55 6.38
C ALA A 54 4.68 -0.61 7.72
N MET A 55 5.13 0.20 8.68
CA MET A 55 4.34 0.49 9.87
C MET A 55 2.96 1.01 9.45
N THR A 56 1.90 0.39 9.96
CA THR A 56 0.53 0.79 9.62
C THR A 56 0.11 2.00 10.45
N VAL A 57 -0.94 2.69 10.01
CA VAL A 57 -1.53 3.79 10.77
C VAL A 57 -2.07 3.29 12.12
N LEU A 58 -2.59 2.06 12.17
CA LEU A 58 -3.11 1.48 13.40
C LEU A 58 -2.00 1.16 14.40
N ASP A 59 -0.83 0.72 13.93
CA ASP A 59 0.34 0.51 14.80
C ASP A 59 0.74 1.82 15.49
N VAL A 60 0.85 2.90 14.71
CA VAL A 60 1.21 4.23 15.25
C VAL A 60 0.19 4.72 16.27
N ILE A 61 -1.10 4.57 15.98
CA ILE A 61 -2.16 5.05 16.88
C ILE A 61 -2.24 4.16 18.13
N GLY A 62 -2.11 2.84 17.97
CA GLY A 62 -2.14 1.88 19.07
C GLY A 62 -0.99 2.10 20.07
N ASP A 63 0.22 2.34 19.58
CA ASP A 63 1.41 2.57 20.42
C ASP A 63 1.37 3.92 21.17
N ASN A 64 0.62 4.91 20.66
CA ASN A 64 0.44 6.21 21.31
C ASN A 64 -0.71 6.22 22.33
N ILE A 65 -1.50 5.14 22.42
CA ILE A 65 -2.49 4.95 23.48
C ILE A 65 -1.79 4.22 24.63
N THR A 66 -1.03 5.00 25.41
CA THR A 66 -0.66 4.60 26.76
C THR A 66 -1.93 4.61 27.62
N VAL A 67 -2.56 3.45 27.76
CA VAL A 67 -3.54 3.18 28.83
C VAL A 67 -2.79 2.81 30.09
#